data_AF-A0A2U2Z7S3-F1
#
_entry.id   AF-A0A2U2Z7S3-F1
#
_cell.length_a   1.000
_cell.length_b   1.000
_cell.length_c   1.000
_cell.angle_alpha   90.00
_cell.angle_beta   90.00
_cell.angle_gamma   90.00
#
_symmetry.space_group_name_H-M   'P 1'
#
loop_
_entity.id
_entity.type
_entity.pdbx_description
1 polymer ?
#
loop_
_entity_poly.entity_id
_entity_poly.type
_entity_poly.pdbx_seq_one_letter_code
_entity_poly.pdbx_strand_id
1 'polypeptide(L)'
;MATLLRGEVRAILQPAGHGQYEGAYCPPGVPFAEVRRGPFDGKQDIAVRPDPDGEVPKLMTFGNGQVVYEYDGRDKQGRAVYRYAPKLSSSHRDVMNGVAEVYAENALNKAKEGQ
;
A
#
# COMPACT_ATOMS: atom_id res chain seq x y z
N MET A 1 -9.09 15.92 13.23
CA MET A 1 -8.05 15.23 14.00
C MET A 1 -8.68 14.03 14.69
N ALA A 2 -8.23 12.81 14.42
CA ALA A 2 -8.68 11.64 15.18
C ALA A 2 -8.06 11.66 16.58
N THR A 3 -8.90 11.63 17.61
CA THR A 3 -8.48 11.47 19.00
C THR A 3 -8.12 10.01 19.19
N LEU A 4 -6.85 9.72 19.51
CA LEU A 4 -6.43 8.36 19.84
C LEU A 4 -7.09 7.93 21.15
N LEU A 5 -7.59 6.70 21.20
CA LEU A 5 -7.99 6.10 22.47
C LEU A 5 -6.73 5.78 23.29
N ARG A 6 -6.91 5.69 24.61
CA ARG A 6 -5.80 5.40 25.54
C ARG A 6 -5.11 4.10 25.15
N GLY A 7 -3.82 4.17 24.82
CA GLY A 7 -3.01 3.03 24.43
C GLY A 7 -2.90 2.79 22.92
N GLU A 8 -3.55 3.59 22.07
CA GLU A 8 -3.38 3.48 20.62
C GLU A 8 -2.16 4.27 20.10
N VAL A 9 -1.53 3.74 19.05
CA VAL A 9 -0.43 4.35 18.34
C VAL A 9 -0.91 4.73 16.94
N ARG A 10 -0.59 5.95 16.49
CA ARG A 10 -0.86 6.36 15.10
C ARG A 10 -0.09 5.50 14.13
N ALA A 11 -0.74 5.10 13.05
CA ALA A 11 -0.11 4.42 11.94
C ALA A 11 -0.09 5.32 10.70
N ILE A 12 0.92 5.14 9.86
CA ILE A 12 1.00 5.71 8.52
C ILE A 12 1.17 4.59 7.51
N LEU A 13 0.32 4.61 6.48
CA LEU A 13 0.44 3.69 5.36
C LEU A 13 1.31 4.30 4.27
N GLN A 14 2.29 3.54 3.80
CA GLN A 14 3.23 3.96 2.79
C GLN A 14 3.27 2.96 1.63
N PRO A 15 3.70 3.41 0.44
CA PRO A 15 3.97 2.51 -0.68
C PRO A 15 4.96 1.40 -0.30
N ALA A 16 4.86 0.29 -1.04
CA ALA A 16 5.72 -0.87 -0.87
C ALA A 16 7.19 -0.47 -0.87
N GLY A 17 7.97 -1.05 0.04
CA GLY A 17 9.43 -0.92 0.05
C GLY A 17 10.06 -1.87 -0.99
N HIS A 18 11.40 -1.84 -1.08
CA HIS A 18 12.10 -2.76 -1.97
C HIS A 18 11.88 -4.23 -1.57
N GLY A 19 11.93 -4.54 -0.27
CA GLY A 19 11.71 -5.89 0.25
C GLY A 19 10.27 -6.38 0.10
N GLN A 20 9.28 -5.53 0.34
CA GLN A 20 7.86 -5.90 0.20
C GLN A 20 7.42 -6.11 -1.25
N TYR A 21 8.15 -5.52 -2.20
CA TYR A 21 7.87 -5.65 -3.63
C TYR A 21 8.49 -6.92 -4.25
N GLU A 22 9.49 -7.54 -3.63
CA GLU A 22 10.21 -8.65 -4.26
C GLU A 22 9.28 -9.82 -4.64
N GLY A 23 9.18 -10.09 -5.95
CA GLY A 23 8.29 -11.12 -6.50
C GLY A 23 6.82 -10.69 -6.66
N ALA A 24 6.50 -9.41 -6.49
CA ALA A 24 5.17 -8.87 -6.78
C ALA A 24 4.85 -8.92 -8.28
N TYR A 25 3.56 -8.99 -8.60
CA TYR A 25 3.10 -8.94 -9.99
C TYR A 25 3.27 -7.54 -10.56
N CYS A 26 4.05 -7.41 -11.62
CA CYS A 26 4.30 -6.15 -12.33
C CYS A 26 3.90 -6.31 -13.80
N PRO A 27 2.75 -5.76 -14.22
CA PRO A 27 2.32 -5.85 -15.61
C PRO A 27 3.21 -5.00 -16.54
N PRO A 28 3.43 -5.44 -17.79
CA PRO A 28 4.20 -4.67 -18.77
C PRO A 28 3.59 -3.28 -19.03
N GLY A 29 4.45 -2.28 -19.21
CA GLY A 29 4.02 -0.92 -19.56
C GLY A 29 3.51 -0.08 -18.38
N VAL A 30 3.35 -0.65 -17.19
CA VAL A 30 2.98 0.10 -15.98
C VAL A 30 4.25 0.61 -15.28
N PRO A 31 4.33 1.92 -14.94
CA PRO A 31 5.45 2.47 -14.20
C PRO A 31 5.59 1.84 -12.82
N PHE A 32 6.84 1.60 -12.41
CA PHE A 32 7.16 1.01 -11.10
C PHE A 32 6.57 1.79 -9.91
N ALA A 33 6.42 3.11 -10.05
CA ALA A 33 5.80 3.95 -9.03
C ALA A 33 4.34 3.56 -8.74
N GLU A 34 3.61 3.10 -9.76
CA GLU A 34 2.21 2.66 -9.61
C GLU A 34 2.12 1.26 -9.01
N VAL A 35 3.05 0.36 -9.37
CA VAL A 35 3.04 -1.00 -8.82
C VAL A 35 3.29 -1.04 -7.31
N ARG A 36 4.04 -0.06 -6.81
CA ARG A 36 4.30 0.07 -5.36
C ARG A 36 3.14 0.66 -4.58
N ARG A 37 2.14 1.26 -5.26
CA ARG A 37 1.06 1.96 -4.59
C ARG A 37 0.01 1.00 -4.07
N GLY A 38 -0.24 1.08 -2.77
CA GLY A 38 -1.39 0.46 -2.15
C GLY A 38 -2.62 1.40 -2.18
N PRO A 39 -3.85 0.86 -2.17
CA PRO A 39 -5.09 1.66 -2.23
C PRO A 39 -5.28 2.64 -1.07
N PHE A 40 -4.59 2.42 0.05
CA PHE A 40 -4.74 3.22 1.27
C PHE A 40 -3.47 4.02 1.61
N ASP A 41 -2.52 4.13 0.67
CA ASP A 41 -1.28 4.87 0.89
C ASP A 41 -1.54 6.33 1.25
N GLY A 42 -0.75 6.85 2.20
CA GLY A 42 -0.88 8.24 2.66
C GLY A 42 -2.05 8.48 3.61
N LYS A 43 -2.86 7.46 3.92
CA LYS A 43 -3.94 7.55 4.90
C LYS A 43 -3.35 7.80 6.31
N GLN A 44 -3.87 8.80 7.01
CA GLN A 44 -3.31 9.33 8.28
C GLN A 44 -4.24 9.19 9.49
N ASP A 45 -5.47 8.74 9.30
CA ASP A 45 -6.50 8.53 10.32
C ASP A 45 -6.51 7.08 10.85
N ILE A 46 -5.39 6.36 10.71
CA ILE A 46 -5.27 4.98 11.17
C ILE A 46 -4.56 4.95 12.51
N ALA A 47 -5.12 4.19 13.43
CA ALA A 47 -4.53 3.89 14.72
C ALA A 47 -4.45 2.36 14.90
N VAL A 48 -3.40 1.91 15.57
CA VAL A 48 -3.22 0.50 15.95
C VAL A 48 -3.10 0.41 17.45
N ARG A 49 -3.66 -0.66 17.99
CA ARG A 49 -3.50 -1.00 19.39
C ARG A 49 -2.31 -1.93 19.53
N PRO A 50 -1.25 -1.54 20.25
CA PRO A 50 -0.19 -2.45 20.64
C PRO A 50 -0.72 -3.55 21.57
N ASP A 51 -0.04 -4.68 21.58
CA ASP A 51 -0.26 -5.76 22.52
C ASP A 51 0.25 -5.39 23.94
N PRO A 52 0.08 -6.27 24.96
CA PRO A 52 0.57 -6.01 26.31
C PRO A 52 2.08 -5.80 26.41
N ASP A 53 2.85 -6.33 25.45
CA ASP A 53 4.31 -6.20 25.37
C ASP A 53 4.75 -4.91 24.65
N GLY A 54 3.78 -4.15 24.11
CA GLY A 54 4.01 -2.89 23.40
C GLY A 54 4.31 -3.05 21.90
N GLU A 55 4.26 -4.28 21.39
CA GLU A 55 4.44 -4.60 19.98
C GLU A 55 3.15 -4.32 19.20
N VAL A 56 3.29 -3.87 17.96
CA VAL A 56 2.14 -3.62 17.07
C VAL A 56 1.93 -4.81 16.14
N PRO A 57 0.71 -5.00 15.60
CA PRO A 57 0.46 -6.07 14.63
C PRO A 57 1.44 -6.02 13.47
N LYS A 58 2.08 -7.16 13.14
CA LYS A 58 3.03 -7.21 12.01
C LYS A 58 2.36 -6.99 10.66
N LEU A 59 1.09 -7.35 10.56
CA LEU A 59 0.27 -7.21 9.36
C LEU A 59 -0.98 -6.43 9.68
N MET A 60 -1.34 -5.54 8.77
CA MET A 60 -2.60 -4.80 8.77
C MET A 60 -3.35 -5.14 7.50
N THR A 61 -4.63 -5.47 7.62
CA THR A 61 -5.44 -5.90 6.49
C THR A 61 -6.67 -5.02 6.31
N PHE A 62 -7.06 -4.83 5.05
CA PHE A 62 -8.25 -4.07 4.64
C PHE A 62 -9.03 -4.86 3.60
N GLY A 63 -10.30 -4.49 3.40
CA GLY A 63 -11.16 -5.13 2.41
C GLY A 63 -11.28 -6.64 2.64
N ASN A 64 -11.56 -7.04 3.89
CA ASN A 64 -11.67 -8.45 4.30
C ASN A 64 -10.41 -9.30 4.01
N GLY A 65 -9.21 -8.71 4.17
CA GLY A 65 -7.95 -9.44 3.98
C GLY A 65 -7.34 -9.31 2.59
N GLN A 66 -8.01 -8.65 1.65
CA GLN A 66 -7.54 -8.55 0.27
C GLN A 66 -6.36 -7.60 0.08
N VAL A 67 -6.28 -6.57 0.91
CA VAL A 67 -5.19 -5.59 0.89
C VAL A 67 -4.41 -5.72 2.18
N VAL A 68 -3.11 -5.96 2.07
CA VAL A 68 -2.22 -6.21 3.19
C VAL A 68 -1.11 -5.16 3.22
N TYR A 69 -0.86 -4.64 4.41
CA TYR A 69 0.29 -3.81 4.73
C TYR A 69 1.11 -4.48 5.83
N GLU A 70 2.43 -4.39 5.71
CA GLU A 70 3.40 -4.97 6.64
C GLU A 70 4.06 -3.88 7.47
N TYR A 71 4.23 -4.13 8.76
CA TYR A 71 4.92 -3.23 9.67
C TYR A 71 6.41 -3.09 9.30
N ASP A 72 6.85 -1.85 9.09
CA ASP A 72 8.21 -1.46 8.67
C ASP A 72 8.92 -0.62 9.76
N GLY A 73 8.48 -0.72 11.01
CA GLY A 73 9.04 0.02 12.14
C GLY A 73 8.30 1.32 12.44
N ARG A 74 9.00 2.27 13.05
CA ARG A 74 8.42 3.55 13.50
C ARG A 74 9.12 4.72 12.84
N ASP A 75 8.37 5.79 12.59
CA ASP A 75 8.93 7.05 12.12
C ASP A 75 9.52 7.89 13.26
N LYS A 76 10.11 9.04 12.91
CA LYS A 76 10.71 9.98 13.88
C LYS A 76 9.72 10.55 14.89
N GLN A 77 8.41 10.46 14.63
CA GLN A 77 7.34 10.92 15.51
C GLN A 77 6.76 9.76 16.34
N GLY A 78 7.34 8.56 16.26
CA GLY A 78 6.90 7.36 16.97
C GLY A 78 5.68 6.68 16.36
N ARG A 79 5.22 7.11 15.18
CA ARG A 79 4.09 6.49 14.46
C ARG A 79 4.53 5.17 13.85
N ALA A 80 3.67 4.16 13.92
CA ALA A 80 3.92 2.88 13.27
C ALA A 80 3.83 3.04 11.74
N VAL A 81 4.87 2.63 11.03
CA VAL A 81 4.92 2.67 9.57
C VAL A 81 4.52 1.31 9.06
N TYR A 82 3.54 1.29 8.16
CA TYR A 82 3.08 0.09 7.48
C TYR A 82 3.26 0.29 5.99
N ARG A 83 4.01 -0.59 5.34
CA ARG A 83 4.24 -0.56 3.88
C ARG A 83 3.31 -1.52 3.19
N TYR A 84 2.79 -1.11 2.04
CA TYR A 84 1.97 -2.00 1.22
C TYR A 84 2.75 -3.28 0.90
N ALA A 85 2.08 -4.43 1.02
CA ALA A 85 2.64 -5.74 0.74
C ALA A 85 1.94 -6.35 -0.49
N PRO A 86 2.36 -5.99 -1.72
CA PRO A 86 1.79 -6.49 -2.97
C PRO A 86 1.63 -8.01 -3.03
N LYS A 87 2.67 -8.74 -2.60
CA LYS A 87 2.72 -10.20 -2.66
C LYS A 87 1.70 -10.88 -1.73
N LEU A 88 1.37 -10.22 -0.62
CA LEU A 88 0.40 -10.71 0.36
C LEU A 88 -1.02 -10.26 0.03
N SER A 89 -1.17 -9.26 -0.83
CA SER A 89 -2.47 -8.69 -1.18
C SER A 89 -3.06 -9.44 -2.38
N SER A 90 -4.09 -10.25 -2.15
CA SER A 90 -4.73 -11.01 -3.23
C SER A 90 -5.35 -10.12 -4.31
N SER A 91 -5.82 -8.92 -3.95
CA SER A 91 -6.35 -7.95 -4.91
C SER A 91 -5.28 -7.26 -5.76
N HIS A 92 -3.99 -7.44 -5.45
CA HIS A 92 -2.92 -6.69 -6.12
C HIS A 92 -2.92 -6.91 -7.63
N ARG A 93 -3.05 -8.17 -8.07
CA ARG A 93 -3.06 -8.51 -9.49
C ARG A 93 -4.24 -7.87 -10.22
N ASP A 94 -5.44 -7.94 -9.65
CA ASP A 94 -6.65 -7.39 -10.28
C ASP A 94 -6.56 -5.87 -10.42
N VAL A 95 -6.07 -5.18 -9.38
CA VAL A 95 -5.82 -3.74 -9.42
C VAL A 95 -4.77 -3.39 -10.48
N MET A 96 -3.67 -4.13 -10.55
CA MET A 96 -2.61 -3.90 -11.53
C MET A 96 -3.05 -4.15 -12.96
N ASN A 97 -3.93 -5.12 -13.21
CA ASN A 97 -4.52 -5.34 -14.52
C ASN A 97 -5.34 -4.12 -14.97
N GLY A 98 -6.20 -3.59 -14.11
CA GLY A 98 -6.96 -2.36 -14.42
C GLY A 98 -6.07 -1.15 -14.65
N VAL A 99 -4.98 -1.00 -13.89
CA VAL A 99 -3.98 0.06 -14.13
C VAL A 99 -3.31 -0.13 -15.49
N ALA A 100 -2.94 -1.36 -15.85
CA ALA A 100 -2.32 -1.66 -17.13
C ALA A 100 -3.24 -1.31 -18.32
N GLU A 101 -4.53 -1.60 -18.21
CA GLU A 101 -5.54 -1.24 -19.22
C GLU A 101 -5.58 0.28 -19.43
N VAL A 102 -5.68 1.06 -18.35
CA VAL A 102 -5.69 2.53 -18.43
C VAL A 102 -4.41 3.08 -19.08
N TYR A 103 -3.25 2.52 -18.75
CA TYR A 103 -1.98 2.94 -19.37
C TYR A 103 -1.91 2.55 -20.85
N ALA A 104 -2.41 1.38 -21.23
CA ALA A 104 -2.48 0.95 -22.63
C ALA A 104 -3.42 1.84 -23.46
N GLU A 105 -4.61 2.16 -22.94
CA GLU A 105 -5.56 3.08 -23.57
C GLU A 105 -4.96 4.48 -23.77
N ASN A 106 -4.31 5.01 -22.74
CA ASN A 106 -3.64 6.31 -22.83
C ASN A 106 -2.49 6.31 -23.85
N ALA A 107 -1.73 5.23 -23.96
CA ALA A 107 -0.68 5.09 -24.96
C ALA A 107 -1.26 5.05 -26.39
N LEU A 108 -2.37 4.33 -26.59
CA LEU A 108 -3.08 4.26 -27.87
C LEU A 108 -3.66 5.61 -28.29
N ASN A 109 -4.27 6.36 -27.35
CA ASN A 109 -4.83 7.68 -27.64
C ASN A 109 -3.74 8.68 -28.02
N LYS A 110 -2.62 8.70 -27.29
CA LYS A 110 -1.46 9.53 -27.64
C LYS A 110 -0.88 9.19 -29.02
N ALA A 111 -0.85 7.91 -29.39
CA ALA A 111 -0.38 7.49 -30.71
C ALA A 111 -1.30 7.99 -31.85
N LYS A 112 -2.60 8.11 -31.60
CA LYS A 112 -3.58 8.64 -32.57
C LYS A 112 -3.57 10.17 -32.66
N GLU A 113 -3.30 10.87 -31.56
CA GLU A 113 -3.22 12.35 -31.52
C GLU A 113 -1.92 12.89 -32.14
N GLY A 114 -0.88 12.07 -32.23
CA GLY A 114 0.40 12.42 -32.85
C GLY A 114 0.50 12.12 -34.36
N GLN A 115 -0.58 11.64 -34.98
CA GLN A 115 -0.72 11.47 -36.43
C GLN A 115 -1.53 12.61 -37.04
#